data_AF-A0A9E2E2W6-F1
#
_entry.id   AF-A0A9E2E2W6-F1
#
_cell.length_a   1.000
_cell.length_b   1.000
_cell.length_c   1.000
_cell.angle_alpha   90.00
_cell.angle_beta   90.00
_cell.angle_gamma   90.00
#
_symmetry.space_group_name_H-M   'P 1'
#
loop_
_entity.id
_entity.type
_entity.pdbx_description
1 polymer ?
#
loop_
_entity_poly.entity_id
_entity_poly.type
_entity_poly.pdbx_seq_one_letter_code
_entity_poly.pdbx_strand_id
1 'polypeptide(L)'
;QIVDHCHASGVDIFHEMERVDISDTLWHLPFVYVYERRDLSTTLYGLNIYPETIRKALQHERFESFVTGKFTMLTKYNDSQDQYLEIHLELKQAQEYTDEHIRIITDHIVSTLKANNSEYHKLHTDLGERAVPVICMWPYEDLTYFRPGTKQKWVKK
;
A
#
# COMPACT_ATOMS: atom_id res chain seq x y z
N GLN A 1 -20.24 16.10 7.47
CA GLN A 1 -20.36 15.45 6.14
C GLN A 1 -21.80 15.06 5.81
N ILE A 2 -22.47 14.17 6.56
CA ILE A 2 -23.89 13.82 6.29
C ILE A 2 -24.84 15.00 6.57
N VAL A 3 -24.72 15.65 7.72
CA VAL A 3 -25.56 16.82 8.08
C VAL A 3 -25.42 17.92 7.02
N ASP A 4 -24.18 18.25 6.63
CA ASP A 4 -23.91 19.25 5.60
C ASP A 4 -24.52 18.88 4.24
N HIS A 5 -24.52 17.59 3.87
CA HIS A 5 -25.09 17.12 2.62
C HIS A 5 -26.63 17.13 2.60
N CYS A 6 -27.26 16.76 3.73
CA CYS A 6 -28.71 16.87 3.92
C CYS A 6 -29.15 18.33 3.86
N HIS A 7 -28.41 19.22 4.54
CA HIS A 7 -28.70 20.64 4.55
C HIS A 7 -28.54 21.28 3.16
N ALA A 8 -27.53 20.87 2.38
CA ALA A 8 -27.36 21.28 1.00
C ALA A 8 -28.49 20.79 0.06
N SER A 9 -29.18 19.73 0.46
CA SER A 9 -30.35 19.17 -0.25
C SER A 9 -31.69 19.73 0.28
N GLY A 10 -31.64 20.76 1.13
CA GLY A 10 -32.83 21.42 1.69
C GLY A 10 -33.52 20.64 2.81
N VAL A 11 -32.87 19.62 3.37
CA VAL A 11 -33.39 18.81 4.47
C VAL A 11 -32.69 19.21 5.77
N ASP A 12 -33.45 19.78 6.70
CA ASP A 12 -33.00 19.94 8.08
C ASP A 12 -33.21 18.62 8.83
N ILE A 13 -32.14 17.84 8.94
CA ILE A 13 -32.18 16.52 9.57
C ILE A 13 -32.59 16.58 11.03
N PHE A 14 -32.28 17.68 11.75
CA PHE A 14 -32.66 17.82 13.16
C PHE A 14 -34.17 18.04 13.29
N HIS A 15 -34.72 18.93 12.46
CA HIS A 15 -36.16 19.18 12.40
C HIS A 15 -36.94 17.91 12.02
N GLU A 16 -36.47 17.16 11.03
CA GLU A 16 -37.11 15.92 10.59
C GLU A 16 -37.05 14.82 11.66
N MET A 17 -35.98 14.75 12.45
CA MET A 17 -35.84 13.82 13.57
C MET A 17 -36.78 14.16 14.74
N GLU A 18 -36.95 15.44 15.04
CA GLU A 18 -37.94 15.91 16.03
C GLU A 18 -39.37 15.59 15.59
N ARG A 19 -39.67 15.79 14.30
CA ARG A 19 -41.00 15.53 13.72
C ARG A 19 -41.45 14.08 13.90
N VAL A 20 -40.51 13.13 13.89
CA VAL A 20 -40.80 11.69 13.97
C VAL A 20 -40.38 11.06 15.30
N ASP A 21 -40.07 11.89 16.31
CA ASP A 21 -39.75 11.47 17.68
C ASP A 21 -38.59 10.46 17.78
N ILE A 22 -37.52 10.69 16.99
CA ILE A 22 -36.29 9.86 17.01
C ILE A 22 -35.05 10.68 17.37
N SER A 23 -35.21 11.86 17.96
CA SER A 23 -34.09 12.75 18.28
C SER A 23 -33.08 12.14 19.25
N ASP A 24 -33.50 11.18 20.06
CA ASP A 24 -32.67 10.37 20.97
C ASP A 24 -31.78 9.34 20.24
N THR A 25 -32.08 9.04 18.97
CA THR A 25 -31.26 8.15 18.12
C THR A 25 -30.04 8.85 17.51
N LEU A 26 -29.82 10.14 17.78
CA LEU A 26 -28.66 10.86 17.28
C LEU A 26 -27.40 10.49 18.07
N TRP A 27 -26.65 9.52 17.53
CA TRP A 27 -25.38 9.09 18.09
C TRP A 27 -24.30 10.16 17.89
N HIS A 28 -23.94 10.88 18.95
CA HIS A 28 -22.79 11.81 18.99
C HIS A 28 -21.47 11.06 19.21
N LEU A 29 -21.32 9.87 18.63
CA LEU A 29 -20.12 9.07 18.81
C LEU A 29 -19.02 9.55 17.85
N PRO A 30 -17.76 9.63 18.32
CA PRO A 30 -16.65 9.83 17.42
C PRO A 30 -16.58 8.66 16.44
N PHE A 31 -16.56 8.97 15.15
CA PHE A 31 -16.23 7.97 14.14
C PHE A 31 -14.71 7.72 14.20
N VAL A 32 -14.32 6.51 14.59
CA VAL A 32 -12.91 6.12 14.62
C VAL A 32 -12.58 5.41 13.31
N TYR A 33 -11.79 6.06 12.46
CA TYR A 33 -11.16 5.40 11.32
C TYR A 33 -9.83 4.82 11.77
N VAL A 34 -9.78 3.50 11.96
CA VAL A 34 -8.54 2.79 12.28
C VAL A 34 -7.78 2.57 10.99
N TYR A 35 -6.76 3.39 10.78
CA TYR A 35 -5.75 3.19 9.74
C TYR A 35 -4.61 2.31 10.29
N GLU A 36 -3.86 1.63 9.42
CA GLU A 36 -2.91 0.56 9.74
C GLU A 36 -1.90 0.91 10.87
N ARG A 37 -1.34 -0.13 11.51
CA ARG A 37 -0.41 0.03 12.66
C ARG A 37 0.97 0.57 12.21
N ARG A 38 1.61 1.36 13.07
CA ARG A 38 2.99 1.87 12.91
C ARG A 38 4.09 0.81 12.74
N ASP A 39 3.84 -0.45 13.14
CA ASP A 39 4.81 -1.54 13.02
C ASP A 39 4.83 -2.21 11.63
N LEU A 40 4.08 -1.67 10.66
CA LEU A 40 3.95 -2.19 9.31
C LEU A 40 4.77 -1.43 8.26
N SER A 41 5.73 -0.58 8.61
CA SER A 41 6.67 0.02 7.64
C SER A 41 8.05 -0.63 7.67
N THR A 42 8.79 -0.50 6.56
CA THR A 42 10.25 -0.71 6.55
C THR A 42 10.95 0.63 6.36
N THR A 43 12.26 0.68 6.59
CA THR A 43 13.03 1.93 6.47
C THR A 43 14.04 1.88 5.33
N LEU A 44 14.09 2.89 4.47
CA LEU A 44 15.13 3.04 3.45
C LEU A 44 15.92 4.31 3.74
N TYR A 45 17.18 4.21 4.16
CA TYR A 45 18.02 5.34 4.62
C TYR A 45 17.35 6.22 5.69
N GLY A 46 16.59 5.60 6.60
CA GLY A 46 15.85 6.30 7.67
C GLY A 46 14.44 6.77 7.28
N LEU A 47 14.08 6.69 6.01
CA LEU A 47 12.75 7.04 5.51
C LEU A 47 11.78 5.88 5.73
N ASN A 48 10.57 6.16 6.21
CA ASN A 48 9.53 5.13 6.32
C ASN A 48 8.88 4.85 4.96
N ILE A 49 8.88 3.59 4.55
CA ILE A 49 8.12 3.09 3.40
C ILE A 49 6.97 2.24 3.91
N TYR A 50 5.74 2.64 3.55
CA TYR A 50 4.51 1.96 3.96
C TYR A 50 4.02 1.00 2.88
N PRO A 51 3.54 -0.20 3.25
CA PRO A 51 2.92 -1.16 2.35
C PRO A 51 1.77 -0.60 1.54
N GLU A 52 0.98 0.34 2.09
CA GLU A 52 -0.15 0.91 1.36
C GLU A 52 0.28 1.51 0.02
N THR A 53 1.42 2.21 -0.03
CA THR A 53 1.92 2.80 -1.28
C THR A 53 2.27 1.73 -2.31
N ILE A 54 2.86 0.63 -1.86
CA ILE A 54 3.18 -0.52 -2.72
C ILE A 54 1.90 -1.23 -3.18
N ARG A 55 0.94 -1.43 -2.28
CA ARG A 55 -0.36 -2.03 -2.59
C ARG A 55 -1.10 -1.23 -3.65
N LYS A 56 -1.13 0.10 -3.50
CA LYS A 56 -1.74 1.02 -4.46
C LYS A 56 -1.07 0.92 -5.84
N ALA A 57 0.25 0.80 -5.90
CA ALA A 57 0.97 0.60 -7.15
C ALA A 57 0.61 -0.74 -7.82
N LEU A 58 0.49 -1.82 -7.04
CA LEU A 58 0.18 -3.16 -7.56
C LEU A 58 -1.28 -3.35 -7.97
N GLN A 59 -2.19 -2.46 -7.56
CA GLN A 59 -3.61 -2.47 -7.95
C GLN A 59 -3.86 -1.95 -9.37
N HIS A 60 -2.81 -1.56 -10.10
CA HIS A 60 -2.95 -1.11 -11.48
C HIS A 60 -3.36 -2.28 -12.41
N GLU A 61 -4.38 -2.08 -13.25
CA GLU A 61 -4.98 -3.10 -14.12
C GLU A 61 -3.95 -3.89 -14.96
N ARG A 62 -2.89 -3.21 -15.39
CA ARG A 62 -1.77 -3.76 -16.16
C ARG A 62 -1.09 -4.95 -15.48
N PHE A 63 -1.12 -5.05 -14.15
CA PHE A 63 -0.44 -6.10 -13.40
C PHE A 63 -1.37 -7.25 -13.02
N GLU A 64 -2.68 -7.05 -13.11
CA GLU A 64 -3.67 -8.05 -12.72
C GLU A 64 -3.55 -9.35 -13.49
N SER A 65 -3.03 -9.34 -14.72
CA SER A 65 -2.90 -10.57 -15.50
C SER A 65 -1.84 -11.54 -14.96
N PHE A 66 -0.82 -11.06 -14.21
CA PHE A 66 0.34 -11.89 -13.87
C PHE A 66 0.77 -11.88 -12.39
N VAL A 67 0.36 -10.91 -11.56
CA VAL A 67 0.59 -10.94 -10.10
C VAL A 67 -0.73 -11.04 -9.33
N THR A 68 -0.67 -11.61 -8.12
CA THR A 68 -1.84 -11.70 -7.24
C THR A 68 -2.10 -10.43 -6.45
N GLY A 69 -1.11 -9.53 -6.40
CA GLY A 69 -1.10 -8.36 -5.52
C GLY A 69 -0.61 -8.64 -4.10
N LYS A 70 -0.31 -9.90 -3.74
CA LYS A 70 0.41 -10.21 -2.49
C LYS A 70 1.88 -9.82 -2.62
N PHE A 71 2.41 -9.23 -1.56
CA PHE A 71 3.83 -8.90 -1.50
C PHE A 71 4.38 -8.97 -0.07
N THR A 72 5.70 -9.02 0.03
CA THR A 72 6.47 -8.77 1.26
C THR A 72 7.60 -7.80 0.93
N MET A 73 7.78 -6.75 1.72
CA MET A 73 8.88 -5.81 1.57
C MET A 73 9.77 -5.81 2.81
N LEU A 74 11.05 -5.54 2.62
CA LEU A 74 12.05 -5.45 3.67
C LEU A 74 13.25 -4.62 3.23
N THR A 75 14.00 -4.14 4.21
CA THR A 75 15.27 -3.45 3.98
C THR A 75 16.40 -4.45 4.06
N LYS A 76 17.29 -4.42 3.07
CA LYS A 76 18.52 -5.20 3.05
C LYS A 76 19.72 -4.31 2.78
N TYR A 77 20.90 -4.89 2.91
CA TYR A 77 22.19 -4.25 2.70
C TYR A 77 22.97 -5.03 1.67
N ASN A 78 23.58 -4.34 0.71
CA ASN A 78 24.51 -4.98 -0.22
C ASN A 78 25.90 -5.17 0.43
N ASP A 79 26.85 -5.72 -0.33
CA ASP A 79 28.22 -5.95 0.16
C ASP A 79 28.95 -4.66 0.60
N SER A 80 28.56 -3.52 0.04
CA SER A 80 29.05 -2.18 0.39
C SER A 80 28.33 -1.56 1.61
N GLN A 81 27.45 -2.31 2.29
CA GLN A 81 26.59 -1.82 3.37
C GLN A 81 25.61 -0.72 2.96
N ASP A 82 25.34 -0.57 1.66
CA ASP A 82 24.29 0.33 1.18
C ASP A 82 22.92 -0.32 1.38
N GLN A 83 22.00 0.41 2.01
CA GLN A 83 20.62 -0.01 2.14
C GLN A 83 19.92 -0.06 0.77
N TYR A 84 19.08 -1.06 0.59
CA TYR A 84 18.13 -1.14 -0.53
C TYR A 84 16.80 -1.72 -0.07
N LEU A 85 15.73 -1.36 -0.78
CA LEU A 85 14.40 -1.90 -0.56
C LEU A 85 14.22 -3.15 -1.43
N GLU A 86 13.94 -4.29 -0.82
CA GLU A 86 13.61 -5.53 -1.53
C GLU A 86 12.11 -5.78 -1.43
N ILE A 87 11.46 -6.08 -2.56
CA ILE A 87 10.02 -6.34 -2.64
C ILE A 87 9.80 -7.68 -3.32
N HIS A 88 9.28 -8.63 -2.56
CA HIS A 88 8.87 -9.95 -3.03
C HIS A 88 7.42 -9.89 -3.50
N LEU A 89 7.13 -10.37 -4.71
CA LEU A 89 5.80 -10.41 -5.31
C LEU A 89 5.38 -11.84 -5.65
N GLU A 90 4.12 -12.18 -5.42
CA GLU A 90 3.55 -13.47 -5.79
C GLU A 90 2.98 -13.43 -7.21
N LEU A 91 3.43 -14.35 -8.06
CA LEU A 91 2.86 -14.59 -9.37
C LEU A 91 1.49 -15.26 -9.27
N LYS A 92 0.62 -15.00 -10.25
CA LYS A 92 -0.59 -15.81 -10.43
C LYS A 92 -0.22 -17.25 -10.81
N GLN A 93 -1.15 -18.17 -10.54
CA GLN A 93 -0.96 -19.60 -10.83
C GLN A 93 -0.62 -19.81 -12.32
N ALA A 94 0.41 -20.62 -12.56
CA ALA A 94 0.92 -20.95 -13.89
C ALA A 94 1.33 -19.73 -14.75
N GLN A 95 1.68 -18.61 -14.12
CA GLN A 95 2.30 -17.48 -14.81
C GLN A 95 3.81 -17.53 -14.66
N GLU A 96 4.50 -17.18 -15.74
CA GLU A 96 5.92 -16.86 -15.74
C GLU A 96 6.09 -15.35 -15.86
N TYR A 97 7.26 -14.85 -15.50
CA TYR A 97 7.61 -13.45 -15.66
C TYR A 97 8.78 -13.31 -16.63
N THR A 98 8.95 -12.08 -17.11
CA THR A 98 10.06 -11.69 -17.97
C THR A 98 10.73 -10.47 -17.35
N ASP A 99 11.91 -10.13 -17.83
CA ASP A 99 12.59 -8.90 -17.38
C ASP A 99 11.76 -7.65 -17.65
N GLU A 100 10.93 -7.67 -18.71
CA GLU A 100 9.98 -6.60 -19.00
C GLU A 100 8.93 -6.45 -17.89
N HIS A 101 8.37 -7.55 -17.39
CA HIS A 101 7.42 -7.52 -16.28
C HIS A 101 8.03 -6.90 -15.01
N ILE A 102 9.29 -7.23 -14.72
CA ILE A 102 10.02 -6.63 -13.60
C ILE A 102 10.21 -5.13 -13.83
N ARG A 103 10.65 -4.73 -15.02
CA ARG A 103 10.87 -3.32 -15.36
C ARG A 103 9.60 -2.48 -15.20
N ILE A 104 8.49 -2.91 -15.81
CA ILE A 104 7.24 -2.13 -15.76
C ILE A 104 6.68 -2.01 -14.34
N ILE A 105 6.84 -3.04 -13.50
CA ILE A 105 6.42 -2.99 -12.09
C ILE A 105 7.33 -2.04 -11.32
N THR A 106 8.64 -2.15 -11.52
CA THR A 106 9.64 -1.32 -10.85
C THR A 106 9.38 0.15 -11.14
N ASP A 107 9.23 0.51 -12.43
CA ASP A 107 8.95 1.87 -12.86
C ASP A 107 7.65 2.42 -12.24
N HIS A 108 6.61 1.59 -12.20
CA HIS A 108 5.33 1.99 -11.63
C HIS A 108 5.39 2.17 -10.11
N ILE A 109 6.07 1.27 -9.39
CA ILE A 109 6.31 1.40 -7.95
C ILE A 109 7.12 2.66 -7.65
N VAL A 110 8.20 2.91 -8.38
CA VAL A 110 9.04 4.10 -8.22
C VAL A 110 8.24 5.38 -8.45
N SER A 111 7.44 5.43 -9.53
CA SER A 111 6.59 6.60 -9.81
C SER A 111 5.55 6.83 -8.71
N THR A 112 4.95 5.76 -8.18
CA THR A 112 3.97 5.82 -7.10
C THR A 112 4.61 6.28 -5.79
N LEU A 113 5.79 5.77 -5.44
CA LEU A 113 6.54 6.20 -4.26
C LEU A 113 6.92 7.68 -4.35
N LYS A 114 7.45 8.13 -5.50
CA LYS A 114 7.79 9.55 -5.74
C LYS A 114 6.58 10.48 -5.62
N ALA A 115 5.40 10.03 -6.02
CA ALA A 115 4.18 10.84 -5.98
C ALA A 115 3.55 10.91 -4.57
N ASN A 116 3.72 9.88 -3.74
CA ASN A 116 3.04 9.77 -2.44
C ASN A 116 3.99 9.95 -1.24
N ASN A 117 5.31 10.05 -1.46
CA ASN A 117 6.30 10.24 -0.39
C ASN A 117 7.39 11.24 -0.85
N SER A 118 7.34 12.47 -0.32
CA SER A 118 8.28 13.54 -0.65
C SER A 118 9.72 13.26 -0.19
N GLU A 119 9.90 12.55 0.92
CA GLU A 119 11.22 12.12 1.38
C GLU A 119 11.81 11.12 0.39
N TYR A 120 11.03 10.13 -0.07
CA TYR A 120 11.48 9.18 -1.07
C TYR A 120 11.80 9.87 -2.39
N HIS A 121 10.99 10.85 -2.82
CA HIS A 121 11.28 11.64 -4.00
C HIS A 121 12.64 12.35 -3.91
N LYS A 122 12.93 12.95 -2.76
CA LYS A 122 14.22 13.59 -2.49
C LYS A 122 15.37 12.58 -2.48
N LEU A 123 15.21 11.47 -1.77
CA LEU A 123 16.19 10.37 -1.72
C LEU A 123 16.51 9.83 -3.11
N HIS A 124 15.48 9.58 -3.93
CA HIS A 124 15.67 9.11 -5.31
C HIS A 124 16.39 10.15 -6.18
N THR A 125 16.16 11.44 -5.95
CA THR A 125 16.87 12.51 -6.67
C THR A 125 18.35 12.52 -6.31
N ASP A 126 18.67 12.26 -5.04
CA ASP A 126 20.04 12.33 -4.52
C ASP A 126 20.84 11.03 -4.77
N LEU A 127 20.19 9.86 -4.70
CA LEU A 127 20.83 8.53 -4.82
C LEU A 127 20.64 7.83 -6.18
N GLY A 128 19.70 8.29 -7.01
CA GLY A 128 19.41 7.69 -8.31
C GLY A 128 19.03 6.20 -8.21
N GLU A 129 19.68 5.37 -9.03
CA GLU A 129 19.47 3.92 -9.12
C GLU A 129 19.56 3.20 -7.77
N ARG A 130 20.33 3.72 -6.80
CA ARG A 130 20.44 3.11 -5.47
C ARG A 130 19.16 3.21 -4.64
N ALA A 131 18.24 4.11 -4.98
CA ALA A 131 16.94 4.21 -4.34
C ALA A 131 15.89 3.31 -5.02
N VAL A 132 16.20 2.72 -6.18
CA VAL A 132 15.28 1.86 -6.93
C VAL A 132 15.10 0.53 -6.18
N PRO A 133 13.86 0.08 -5.93
CA PRO A 133 13.62 -1.19 -5.24
C PRO A 133 14.04 -2.39 -6.09
N VAL A 134 14.57 -3.41 -5.43
CA VAL A 134 14.83 -4.73 -6.04
C VAL A 134 13.54 -5.55 -5.99
N ILE A 135 13.03 -5.93 -7.16
CA ILE A 135 11.82 -6.75 -7.28
C ILE A 135 12.20 -8.23 -7.43
N CYS A 136 11.64 -9.08 -6.58
CA CYS A 136 11.79 -10.53 -6.64
C CYS A 136 10.44 -11.20 -6.88
N MET A 137 10.29 -11.93 -7.98
CA MET A 137 9.05 -12.65 -8.30
C MET A 137 9.11 -14.07 -7.73
N TRP A 138 8.01 -14.53 -7.14
CA TRP A 138 7.90 -15.87 -6.57
C TRP A 138 6.73 -16.62 -7.19
N PRO A 139 6.85 -17.96 -7.31
CA PRO A 139 5.74 -18.80 -7.70
C PRO A 139 4.54 -18.62 -6.78
N TYR A 140 3.36 -18.91 -7.32
CA TYR A 140 2.11 -18.93 -6.56
C TYR A 140 2.23 -19.82 -5.32
N GLU A 141 1.81 -19.31 -4.16
CA GLU A 141 1.84 -20.02 -2.88
C GLU A 141 3.23 -20.48 -2.39
N ASP A 142 4.30 -19.78 -2.79
CA ASP A 142 5.65 -20.07 -2.29
C ASP A 142 5.71 -20.09 -0.75
N LEU A 143 6.33 -21.12 -0.20
CA LEU A 143 6.34 -21.38 1.24
C LEU A 143 7.15 -20.36 2.06
N THR A 144 8.01 -19.58 1.41
CA THR A 144 8.92 -18.60 2.03
C THR A 144 8.21 -17.28 2.32
N TYR A 145 7.46 -16.75 1.35
CA TYR A 145 6.83 -15.42 1.43
C TYR A 145 5.31 -15.43 1.29
N PHE A 146 4.73 -16.51 0.75
CA PHE A 146 3.32 -16.58 0.33
C PHE A 146 2.63 -17.87 0.79
N ARG A 147 3.02 -18.38 1.97
CA ARG A 147 2.48 -19.63 2.52
C ARG A 147 0.94 -19.57 2.60
N PRO A 148 0.23 -20.55 2.01
CA PRO A 148 -1.23 -20.58 2.02
C PRO A 148 -1.78 -20.77 3.42
N GLY A 149 -3.00 -20.26 3.66
CA GLY A 149 -3.68 -20.35 4.95
C GLY A 149 -3.13 -19.46 6.06
N THR A 150 -2.14 -18.59 5.77
CA THR A 150 -1.61 -17.62 6.73
C THR A 150 -1.91 -16.19 6.31
N LYS A 151 -2.02 -15.28 7.29
CA LYS A 151 -2.18 -13.85 7.01
C LYS A 151 -0.90 -13.34 6.32
N GLN A 152 -1.06 -12.65 5.19
CA GLN A 152 0.06 -12.05 4.46
C GLN A 152 0.85 -11.11 5.38
N LYS A 153 2.16 -11.31 5.43
CA LYS A 153 3.09 -10.39 6.10
C LYS A 153 3.62 -9.40 5.09
N TRP A 154 3.13 -8.16 5.15
CA TRP A 154 3.53 -7.12 4.20
C TRP A 154 4.97 -6.64 4.46
N VAL A 155 5.41 -6.63 5.71
CA VAL A 155 6.77 -6.22 6.08
C VAL A 155 7.48 -7.34 6.83
N LYS A 156 8.74 -7.56 6.48
CA LYS A 156 9.67 -8.44 7.20
C LYS A 156 10.82 -7.58 7.76
N LYS A 157 11.15 -7.77 9.03
CA LYS A 157 12.28 -7.10 9.71
C LYS A 157 13.44 -8.07 9.84
#